data_AF-A0A4R9K1U5-F1
#
_entry.id   AF-A0A4R9K1U5-F1
#
_cell.length_a   1.000
_cell.length_b   1.000
_cell.length_c   1.000
_cell.angle_alpha   90.00
_cell.angle_beta   90.00
_cell.angle_gamma   90.00
#
_symmetry.space_group_name_H-M   'P 1'
#
loop_
_entity.id
_entity.type
_entity.pdbx_description
1 polymer ?
#
loop_
_entity_poly.entity_id
_entity_poly.type
_entity_poly.pdbx_seq_one_letter_code
_entity_poly.pdbx_strand_id
1 'polypeptide(L)'
;MESIIIFFGILVAFVVIAKIVNAIKGVKASYIDSFRLDSEEQTLFEEKEGDFYSVSKLGQAKIMSFARLKRTHAIFTSKRIIIGQKAFLSKKYMITHILYYDTTGHLGKELTEITGGLYSLGYQVFSILKDQITPEKDGNKSYLKLIPVPTTSATNVEHMRIYSDGNLTKLVEGLQV
;
A
#
# COMPACT_ATOMS: atom_id res chain seq x y z
N MET A 1 -29.99 33.22 7.74
CA MET A 1 -29.91 32.35 8.93
C MET A 1 -30.46 30.96 8.61
N GLU A 2 -31.64 30.88 8.00
CA GLU A 2 -32.26 29.62 7.54
C GLU A 2 -31.37 28.77 6.62
N SER A 3 -30.77 29.36 5.58
CA SER A 3 -29.88 28.65 4.64
C SER A 3 -28.63 28.07 5.31
N ILE A 4 -28.13 28.72 6.37
CA ILE A 4 -26.98 28.25 7.14
C ILE A 4 -27.38 27.02 7.96
N ILE A 5 -28.55 27.05 8.59
CA ILE A 5 -29.08 25.90 9.37
C ILE A 5 -29.32 24.70 8.45
N ILE A 6 -29.89 24.92 7.27
CA ILE A 6 -30.11 23.86 6.28
C ILE A 6 -28.77 23.26 5.82
N PHE A 7 -27.78 24.11 5.52
CA PHE A 7 -26.45 23.65 5.12
C PHE A 7 -25.80 22.77 6.21
N PHE A 8 -25.83 23.20 7.47
CA PHE A 8 -25.30 22.39 8.57
C PHE A 8 -26.11 21.11 8.80
N GLY A 9 -27.43 21.16 8.66
CA GLY A 9 -28.30 19.98 8.74
C GLY A 9 -27.91 18.93 7.69
N ILE A 10 -27.69 19.37 6.44
CA ILE A 10 -27.24 18.49 5.35
C ILE A 10 -25.83 17.95 5.62
N LEU A 11 -24.91 18.78 6.11
CA LEU A 11 -23.55 18.35 6.44
C LEU A 11 -23.55 17.26 7.52
N VAL A 12 -24.34 17.45 8.59
CA VAL A 12 -24.49 16.46 9.65
C VAL A 12 -25.12 15.17 9.11
N ALA A 13 -26.15 15.29 8.28
CA ALA A 13 -26.77 14.11 7.64
C ALA A 13 -25.76 13.32 6.81
N PHE A 14 -24.90 13.97 6.01
CA PHE A 14 -23.83 13.29 5.27
C PHE A 14 -22.84 12.55 6.19
N VAL A 15 -22.43 13.17 7.29
CA VAL A 15 -21.52 12.54 8.26
C VAL A 15 -22.17 11.31 8.91
N VAL A 16 -23.45 11.41 9.29
CA VAL A 16 -24.20 10.29 9.87
C VAL A 16 -24.37 9.15 8.87
N ILE A 17 -24.75 9.45 7.62
CA ILE A 17 -24.88 8.45 6.56
C ILE A 17 -23.53 7.76 6.31
N ALA A 18 -22.44 8.52 6.20
CA ALA A 18 -21.10 7.95 6.02
C ALA A 18 -20.70 7.03 7.18
N LYS A 19 -21.03 7.40 8.43
CA LYS A 19 -20.78 6.57 9.62
C LYS A 19 -21.58 5.26 9.58
N ILE A 20 -22.86 5.31 9.19
CA ILE A 20 -23.71 4.12 9.05
C ILE A 20 -23.19 3.21 7.94
N VAL A 21 -22.87 3.76 6.77
CA VAL A 21 -22.31 2.99 5.64
C VAL A 21 -21.00 2.33 6.03
N ASN A 22 -20.09 3.03 6.72
CA ASN A 22 -18.84 2.45 7.21
C ASN A 22 -19.06 1.36 8.25
N ALA A 23 -20.05 1.53 9.15
CA ALA A 23 -20.40 0.50 10.13
C ALA A 23 -20.96 -0.77 9.47
N ILE A 24 -21.81 -0.62 8.44
CA ILE A 24 -22.40 -1.75 7.70
C ILE A 24 -21.36 -2.45 6.83
N LYS A 25 -20.55 -1.69 6.10
CA LYS A 25 -19.52 -2.25 5.21
C LYS A 25 -18.34 -2.84 5.98
N GLY A 26 -18.17 -2.48 7.25
CA GLY A 26 -17.10 -3.01 8.09
C GLY A 26 -15.70 -2.56 7.67
N VAL A 27 -15.57 -1.52 6.83
CA VAL A 27 -14.29 -0.97 6.36
C VAL A 27 -13.56 -0.37 7.56
N LYS A 28 -12.61 -1.12 8.11
CA LYS A 28 -11.76 -0.67 9.20
C LYS A 28 -10.42 -0.25 8.64
N ALA A 29 -9.98 0.96 8.99
CA ALA A 29 -8.61 1.37 8.76
C ALA A 29 -7.68 0.35 9.43
N SER A 30 -6.86 -0.31 8.62
CA SER A 30 -5.89 -1.29 9.10
C SER A 30 -4.59 -0.56 9.39
N TYR A 31 -3.97 -0.83 10.54
CA TYR A 31 -2.70 -0.22 10.93
C TYR A 31 -1.65 -1.31 11.11
N ILE A 32 -0.41 -1.00 10.71
CA ILE A 32 0.74 -1.93 10.84
C ILE A 32 0.84 -2.46 12.27
N ASP A 33 0.77 -1.58 13.27
CA ASP A 33 0.93 -1.93 14.68
C ASP A 33 -0.10 -2.97 15.20
N SER A 34 -1.24 -3.07 14.52
CA SER A 34 -2.34 -3.99 14.86
C SER A 34 -2.51 -5.14 13.87
N PHE A 35 -1.73 -5.14 12.78
CA PHE A 35 -1.87 -6.12 11.72
C PHE A 35 -1.22 -7.43 12.17
N ARG A 36 -2.00 -8.52 12.13
CA ARG A 36 -1.53 -9.85 12.52
C ARG A 36 -1.09 -10.61 11.28
N LEU A 37 0.09 -11.18 11.34
CA LEU A 37 0.60 -12.10 10.33
C LEU A 37 -0.14 -13.44 10.45
N ASP A 38 -0.18 -14.20 9.35
CA ASP A 38 -0.72 -15.56 9.37
C ASP A 38 0.18 -16.48 10.24
N SER A 39 -0.35 -17.63 10.71
CA SER A 39 0.37 -18.51 11.65
C SER A 39 1.75 -18.99 11.15
N GLU A 40 1.92 -19.11 9.84
CA GLU A 40 3.17 -19.55 9.18
C GLU A 40 3.95 -18.40 8.51
N GLU A 41 3.49 -17.16 8.68
CA GLU A 41 4.11 -16.00 8.04
C GLU A 41 5.17 -15.40 8.94
N GLN A 42 6.39 -15.29 8.42
CA GLN A 42 7.54 -14.76 9.16
C GLN A 42 7.94 -13.40 8.60
N THR A 43 8.30 -12.47 9.48
CA THR A 43 8.94 -11.21 9.08
C THR A 43 10.38 -11.49 8.66
N LEU A 44 10.72 -11.16 7.43
CA LEU A 44 12.07 -11.28 6.88
C LEU A 44 12.86 -9.98 7.06
N PHE A 45 12.21 -8.84 6.86
CA PHE A 45 12.83 -7.53 6.95
C PHE A 45 11.80 -6.44 7.24
N GLU A 46 12.25 -5.34 7.83
CA GLU A 46 11.42 -4.20 8.22
C GLU A 46 12.13 -2.89 7.84
N GLU A 47 11.49 -2.06 7.01
CA GLU A 47 11.96 -0.73 6.59
C GLU A 47 11.07 0.35 7.19
N LYS A 48 11.53 0.99 8.27
CA LYS A 48 10.75 1.97 9.06
C LYS A 48 10.77 3.39 8.50
N GLU A 49 11.77 3.71 7.67
CA GLU A 49 12.04 5.04 7.15
C GLU A 49 12.09 5.07 5.62
N GLY A 50 11.31 4.20 5.00
CA GLY A 50 11.18 4.13 3.56
C GLY A 50 10.25 5.19 2.99
N ASP A 51 10.20 5.23 1.67
CA ASP A 51 9.15 5.89 0.91
C ASP A 51 8.61 4.92 -0.15
N PHE A 52 7.29 4.83 -0.28
CA PHE A 52 6.64 3.99 -1.28
C PHE A 52 5.89 4.82 -2.32
N TYR A 53 6.07 4.47 -3.59
CA TYR A 53 5.39 5.12 -4.71
C TYR A 53 4.93 4.10 -5.75
N SER A 54 3.71 4.28 -6.25
CA SER A 54 3.21 3.60 -7.43
C SER A 54 3.44 4.49 -8.65
N VAL A 55 4.08 3.96 -9.69
CA VAL A 55 4.36 4.67 -10.95
C VAL A 55 3.32 4.27 -11.97
N SER A 56 2.57 5.25 -12.47
CA SER A 56 1.48 5.02 -13.43
C SER A 56 1.98 4.91 -14.87
N LYS A 57 1.29 4.11 -15.69
CA LYS A 57 1.56 3.97 -17.13
C LYS A 57 1.28 5.26 -17.93
N LEU A 58 0.34 6.09 -17.47
CA LEU A 58 -0.09 7.32 -18.14
C LEU A 58 0.56 8.56 -17.50
N GLY A 59 1.07 9.49 -18.32
CA GLY A 59 1.49 10.83 -17.90
C GLY A 59 2.90 10.95 -17.30
N GLN A 60 3.90 10.33 -17.95
CA GLN A 60 5.30 10.23 -17.53
C GLN A 60 5.92 11.51 -16.91
N ALA A 61 5.89 11.62 -15.58
CA ALA A 61 6.97 12.21 -14.82
C ALA A 61 7.94 11.08 -14.42
N LYS A 62 8.79 10.65 -15.37
CA LYS A 62 9.76 9.56 -15.19
C LYS A 62 10.82 9.84 -14.12
N ILE A 63 11.02 11.11 -13.78
CA ILE A 63 11.95 11.56 -12.75
C ILE A 63 11.14 12.20 -11.63
N MET A 64 10.98 11.46 -10.53
CA MET A 64 10.33 11.96 -9.32
C MET A 64 11.43 12.57 -8.43
N SER A 65 11.70 13.87 -8.60
CA SER A 65 12.65 14.64 -7.77
C SER A 65 12.11 14.95 -6.37
N PHE A 66 11.53 13.96 -5.69
CA PHE A 66 10.94 14.19 -4.37
C PHE A 66 12.01 14.13 -3.29
N ALA A 67 11.97 15.08 -2.36
CA ALA A 67 12.67 14.91 -1.08
C ALA A 67 12.19 13.61 -0.42
N ARG A 68 13.11 12.81 0.14
CA ARG A 68 12.77 11.62 0.92
C ARG A 68 12.06 12.09 2.19
N LEU A 69 10.73 11.92 2.25
CA LEU A 69 9.94 12.34 3.41
C LEU A 69 9.94 11.28 4.52
N LYS A 70 10.40 10.05 4.21
CA LYS A 70 10.49 8.91 5.13
C LYS A 70 9.16 8.63 5.82
N ARG A 71 8.07 8.68 5.05
CA ARG A 71 6.68 8.59 5.57
C ARG A 71 6.10 7.20 5.53
N THR A 72 6.84 6.24 4.98
CA THR A 72 6.36 4.88 4.76
C THR A 72 7.11 3.91 5.65
N HIS A 73 6.37 2.94 6.15
CA HIS A 73 6.88 1.76 6.81
C HIS A 73 6.51 0.54 5.96
N ALA A 74 7.50 -0.24 5.53
CA ALA A 74 7.31 -1.48 4.79
C ALA A 74 7.80 -2.69 5.59
N ILE A 75 6.95 -3.71 5.74
CA ILE A 75 7.29 -4.99 6.35
C ILE A 75 7.32 -6.04 5.25
N PHE A 76 8.47 -6.68 5.08
CA PHE A 76 8.66 -7.78 4.16
C PHE A 76 8.52 -9.08 4.93
N THR A 77 7.56 -9.91 4.53
CA THR A 77 7.33 -11.22 5.15
C THR A 77 7.67 -12.33 4.16
N SER A 78 7.51 -13.58 4.59
CA SER A 78 7.65 -14.74 3.71
C SER A 78 6.55 -14.83 2.63
N LYS A 79 5.41 -14.15 2.82
CA LYS A 79 4.22 -14.24 1.95
C LYS A 79 3.84 -12.95 1.22
N ARG A 80 4.18 -11.78 1.78
CA ARG A 80 3.75 -10.48 1.26
C ARG A 80 4.66 -9.35 1.70
N ILE A 81 4.46 -8.19 1.10
CA ILE A 81 4.98 -6.91 1.56
C ILE A 81 3.79 -6.09 2.05
N ILE A 82 3.86 -5.64 3.30
CA ILE A 82 2.84 -4.79 3.93
C ILE A 82 3.38 -3.37 3.96
N ILE A 83 2.66 -2.42 3.40
CA ILE A 83 3.09 -1.04 3.27
C ILE A 83 2.11 -0.14 3.99
N GLY A 84 2.62 0.58 4.98
CA GLY A 84 1.88 1.56 5.76
C GLY A 84 2.42 2.96 5.56
N GLN A 85 1.53 3.93 5.54
CA GLN A 85 1.86 5.35 5.47
C GLN A 85 1.47 6.03 6.78
N LYS A 86 2.33 6.93 7.26
CA LYS A 86 2.07 7.72 8.45
C LYS A 86 0.87 8.65 8.20
N ALA A 87 -0.20 8.48 8.98
CA ALA A 87 -1.35 9.38 8.91
C ALA A 87 -0.97 10.76 9.47
N PHE A 88 -1.56 11.83 8.93
CA PHE A 88 -1.26 13.21 9.34
C PHE A 88 -1.50 13.36 10.85
N LEU A 89 -0.46 13.74 11.60
CA LEU A 89 -0.41 13.85 13.08
C LEU A 89 -0.49 12.55 13.90
N SER A 90 -0.61 11.38 13.26
CA SER A 90 -0.60 10.10 13.98
C SER A 90 0.81 9.55 14.13
N LYS A 91 1.06 8.82 15.23
CA LYS A 91 2.25 7.97 15.39
C LYS A 91 2.10 6.61 14.67
N LYS A 92 0.87 6.27 14.26
CA LYS A 92 0.55 4.98 13.64
C LYS A 92 0.71 5.02 12.13
N TYR A 93 1.11 3.89 11.56
CA TYR A 93 1.19 3.69 10.12
C TYR A 93 -0.07 2.95 9.64
N MET A 94 -0.88 3.64 8.83
CA MET A 94 -2.08 3.07 8.22
C MET A 94 -1.65 2.26 7.00
N ILE A 95 -2.06 1.00 6.92
CA ILE A 95 -1.81 0.14 5.77
C ILE A 95 -2.50 0.76 4.56
N THR A 96 -1.73 0.98 3.50
CA THR A 96 -2.21 1.52 2.24
C THR A 96 -2.14 0.47 1.14
N HIS A 97 -1.13 -0.40 1.17
CA HIS A 97 -0.90 -1.42 0.17
C HIS A 97 -0.47 -2.73 0.83
N ILE A 98 -0.93 -3.85 0.27
CA ILE A 98 -0.37 -5.18 0.52
C ILE A 98 -0.04 -5.83 -0.82
N LEU A 99 1.20 -6.28 -0.97
CA LEU A 99 1.73 -6.89 -2.18
C LEU A 99 1.98 -8.38 -1.91
N TYR A 100 1.22 -9.27 -2.52
CA TYR A 100 1.38 -10.71 -2.33
C TYR A 100 2.32 -11.30 -3.37
N TYR A 101 3.17 -12.24 -2.93
CA TYR A 101 4.07 -12.95 -3.83
C TYR A 101 3.39 -14.04 -4.66
N ASP A 102 2.23 -14.50 -4.19
CA ASP A 102 1.46 -15.60 -4.79
C ASP A 102 0.06 -15.10 -5.14
N THR A 103 -0.42 -15.50 -6.32
CA THR A 103 -1.77 -15.20 -6.83
C THR A 103 -2.79 -16.30 -6.50
N THR A 104 -2.34 -17.47 -6.03
CA THR A 104 -3.12 -18.72 -6.11
C THR A 104 -4.07 -19.00 -4.93
N GLY A 105 -4.20 -18.11 -3.93
CA GLY A 105 -5.10 -18.32 -2.78
C GLY A 105 -5.88 -17.08 -2.37
N HIS A 106 -7.21 -17.22 -2.20
CA HIS A 106 -8.21 -16.32 -1.56
C HIS A 106 -8.25 -14.82 -1.97
N LEU A 107 -7.22 -14.33 -2.67
CA LEU A 107 -7.01 -12.96 -3.14
C LEU A 107 -7.47 -12.74 -4.58
N GLY A 108 -7.82 -13.83 -5.28
CA GLY A 108 -8.32 -13.77 -6.64
C GLY A 108 -9.47 -12.77 -6.79
N LYS A 109 -10.37 -12.68 -5.79
CA LYS A 109 -11.48 -11.72 -5.82
C LYS A 109 -11.00 -10.27 -5.81
N GLU A 110 -10.19 -9.86 -4.83
CA GLU A 110 -9.74 -8.47 -4.71
C GLU A 110 -8.82 -8.05 -5.86
N LEU A 111 -7.99 -8.96 -6.37
CA LEU A 111 -7.15 -8.73 -7.54
C LEU A 111 -7.97 -8.52 -8.83
N THR A 112 -9.16 -9.12 -8.91
CA THR A 112 -10.08 -8.95 -10.05
C THR A 112 -10.90 -7.66 -9.98
N GLU A 113 -10.95 -7.01 -8.82
CA GLU A 113 -11.63 -5.72 -8.66
C GLU A 113 -10.73 -4.55 -9.06
N ILE A 114 -11.29 -3.55 -9.76
CA ILE A 114 -10.58 -2.31 -10.14
C ILE A 114 -10.00 -1.59 -8.92
N THR A 115 -10.65 -1.75 -7.77
CA THR A 115 -10.31 -1.05 -6.53
C THR A 115 -9.16 -1.71 -5.78
N GLY A 116 -8.80 -2.95 -6.16
CA GLY A 116 -7.80 -3.76 -5.46
C GLY A 116 -8.13 -3.96 -3.99
N GLY A 117 -9.40 -3.97 -3.61
CA GLY A 117 -9.82 -4.11 -2.21
C GLY A 117 -9.81 -2.83 -1.37
N LEU A 118 -9.60 -1.65 -1.98
CA LEU A 118 -9.64 -0.38 -1.25
C LEU A 118 -10.98 -0.16 -0.51
N TYR A 119 -12.11 -0.55 -1.13
CA TYR A 119 -13.43 -0.36 -0.53
C TYR A 119 -13.89 -1.52 0.36
N SER A 120 -13.28 -2.70 0.25
CA SER A 120 -13.61 -3.88 1.07
C SER A 120 -12.68 -3.99 2.28
N LEU A 121 -11.38 -3.80 2.08
CA LEU A 121 -10.32 -4.00 3.06
C LEU A 121 -9.76 -2.68 3.65
N GLY A 122 -9.98 -1.56 2.96
CA GLY A 122 -9.42 -0.27 3.35
C GLY A 122 -7.97 -0.03 2.89
N TYR A 123 -7.42 -0.93 2.07
CA TYR A 123 -6.10 -0.83 1.44
C TYR A 123 -6.09 -1.50 0.07
N GLN A 124 -5.11 -1.17 -0.76
CA GLN A 124 -4.96 -1.74 -2.09
C GLN A 124 -4.15 -3.04 -2.07
N VAL A 125 -4.54 -3.98 -2.91
CA VAL A 125 -3.93 -5.30 -3.04
C VAL A 125 -3.39 -5.45 -4.45
N PHE A 126 -2.11 -5.82 -4.51
CA PHE A 126 -1.43 -6.19 -5.75
C PHE A 126 -0.79 -7.56 -5.57
N SER A 127 -0.54 -8.21 -6.70
CA SER A 127 0.36 -9.36 -6.74
C SER A 127 1.65 -8.95 -7.45
N ILE A 128 2.77 -9.46 -6.97
CA ILE A 128 4.11 -9.27 -7.52
C ILE A 128 4.80 -10.62 -7.54
N LEU A 129 5.78 -10.81 -8.43
CA LEU A 129 6.59 -12.02 -8.44
C LEU A 129 7.93 -11.75 -7.75
N LYS A 130 8.36 -12.66 -6.85
CA LYS A 130 9.59 -12.50 -6.05
C LYS A 130 10.84 -12.32 -6.91
N ASP A 131 10.94 -13.07 -8.00
CA ASP A 131 12.04 -13.04 -8.96
C ASP A 131 12.07 -11.75 -9.79
N GLN A 132 10.98 -10.98 -9.82
CA GLN A 132 10.89 -9.69 -10.49
C GLN A 132 11.15 -8.49 -9.57
N ILE A 133 11.49 -8.75 -8.30
CA ILE A 133 11.91 -7.71 -7.36
C ILE A 133 13.38 -7.40 -7.63
N THR A 134 13.66 -6.20 -8.14
CA THR A 134 15.03 -5.81 -8.51
C THR A 134 15.48 -4.56 -7.75
N PRO A 135 16.75 -4.51 -7.30
CA PRO A 135 17.32 -3.28 -6.78
C PRO A 135 17.69 -2.35 -7.95
N GLU A 136 17.19 -1.12 -7.92
CA GLU A 136 17.47 -0.08 -8.92
C GLU A 136 17.91 1.22 -8.24
N LYS A 137 18.35 2.20 -9.05
CA LYS A 137 18.74 3.54 -8.60
C LYS A 137 18.04 4.62 -9.41
N ASP A 138 17.58 5.66 -8.72
CA ASP A 138 17.07 6.90 -9.29
C ASP A 138 18.03 8.03 -8.88
N GLY A 139 19.01 8.32 -9.73
CA GLY A 139 20.17 9.14 -9.37
C GLY A 139 20.96 8.51 -8.22
N ASN A 140 21.09 9.24 -7.10
CA ASN A 140 21.81 8.76 -5.91
C ASN A 140 20.92 7.98 -4.92
N LYS A 141 19.65 7.74 -5.24
CA LYS A 141 18.69 7.08 -4.34
C LYS A 141 18.46 5.64 -4.80
N SER A 142 18.75 4.69 -3.92
CA SER A 142 18.45 3.27 -4.17
C SER A 142 16.99 2.96 -3.86
N TYR A 143 16.37 2.10 -4.66
CA TYR A 143 15.00 1.61 -4.42
C TYR A 143 14.82 0.17 -4.91
N LEU A 144 13.85 -0.53 -4.35
CA LEU A 144 13.35 -1.79 -4.90
C LEU A 144 12.27 -1.49 -5.93
N LYS A 145 12.46 -1.96 -7.15
CA LYS A 145 11.43 -1.99 -8.17
C LYS A 145 10.61 -3.25 -8.00
N LEU A 146 9.30 -3.07 -7.97
CA LEU A 146 8.31 -4.13 -7.86
C LEU A 146 7.39 -4.05 -9.06
N ILE A 147 7.36 -5.09 -9.88
CA ILE A 147 6.49 -5.13 -11.06
C ILE A 147 5.21 -5.87 -10.67
N PRO A 148 4.03 -5.21 -10.68
CA PRO A 148 2.79 -5.90 -10.40
C PRO A 148 2.43 -6.85 -11.54
N VAL A 149 1.91 -8.02 -11.18
CA VAL A 149 1.28 -8.94 -12.12
C VAL A 149 0.09 -8.22 -12.79
N PRO A 150 -0.14 -8.39 -14.10
CA PRO A 150 -1.26 -7.76 -14.80
C PRO A 150 -2.62 -8.26 -14.26
N THR A 151 -3.20 -7.50 -13.35
CA THR A 151 -4.55 -7.71 -12.81
C THR A 151 -5.42 -6.47 -13.06
N THR A 152 -6.73 -6.59 -12.80
CA THR A 152 -7.64 -5.44 -12.88
C THR A 152 -7.19 -4.31 -11.94
N SER A 153 -6.74 -4.66 -10.73
CA SER A 153 -6.20 -3.70 -9.75
C SER A 153 -4.90 -3.01 -10.19
N ALA A 154 -4.12 -3.65 -11.07
CA ALA A 154 -2.83 -3.16 -11.57
C ALA A 154 -2.90 -2.51 -12.97
N THR A 155 -4.09 -2.34 -13.54
CA THR A 155 -4.27 -1.89 -14.94
C THR A 155 -3.42 -0.66 -15.30
N ASN A 156 -3.37 0.31 -14.39
CA ASN A 156 -2.69 1.60 -14.59
C ASN A 156 -1.31 1.72 -13.92
N VAL A 157 -0.80 0.66 -13.28
CA VAL A 157 0.49 0.68 -12.58
C VAL A 157 1.55 0.01 -13.45
N GLU A 158 2.64 0.73 -13.74
CA GLU A 158 3.80 0.20 -14.48
C GLU A 158 4.72 -0.58 -13.54
N HIS A 159 5.15 0.07 -12.46
CA HIS A 159 5.91 -0.54 -11.37
C HIS A 159 5.69 0.25 -10.09
N MET A 160 6.07 -0.33 -8.97
CA MET A 160 6.11 0.32 -7.67
C MET A 160 7.56 0.44 -7.20
N ARG A 161 7.82 1.43 -6.35
CA ARG A 161 9.16 1.72 -5.81
C ARG A 161 9.10 1.75 -4.29
N ILE A 162 9.98 1.01 -3.63
CA ILE A 162 10.28 1.16 -2.20
C ILE A 162 11.68 1.72 -2.05
N TYR A 163 11.79 2.99 -1.68
CA TYR A 163 13.08 3.63 -1.38
C TYR A 163 13.51 3.24 0.04
N SER A 164 14.78 2.92 0.21
CA SER A 164 15.38 2.52 1.48
C SER A 164 16.81 3.06 1.57
N ASP A 165 17.27 3.33 2.79
CA ASP A 165 18.67 3.64 3.09
C ASP A 165 19.50 2.37 3.35
N GLY A 166 18.84 1.21 3.43
CA GLY A 166 19.45 -0.08 3.73
C GLY A 166 20.11 -0.76 2.53
N ASN A 167 20.74 -1.91 2.79
CA ASN A 167 21.33 -2.74 1.74
C ASN A 167 20.25 -3.55 1.03
N LEU A 168 19.74 -2.99 -0.07
CA LEU A 168 18.68 -3.60 -0.88
C LEU A 168 19.09 -4.93 -1.52
N THR A 169 20.37 -5.15 -1.81
CA THR A 169 20.83 -6.41 -2.41
C THR A 169 20.63 -7.57 -1.43
N LYS A 170 21.02 -7.40 -0.16
CA LYS A 170 20.80 -8.40 0.89
C LYS A 170 19.32 -8.69 1.12
N LEU A 171 18.47 -7.67 1.00
CA LEU A 171 17.03 -7.81 1.11
C LEU A 171 16.48 -8.71 0.00
N VAL A 172 16.87 -8.47 -1.26
CA VAL A 172 16.44 -9.30 -2.39
C VAL A 172 16.94 -10.73 -2.26
N GLU A 173 18.19 -10.94 -1.84
CA GLU A 173 18.73 -12.28 -1.55
C GLU A 173 17.87 -13.00 -0.50
N GLY A 174 17.48 -12.32 0.58
CA GLY A 174 16.63 -12.89 1.63
C GLY A 174 15.20 -13.20 1.18
N LEU A 175 14.69 -12.56 0.13
CA LEU A 175 13.37 -12.83 -0.44
C LEU A 175 13.34 -14.05 -1.37
N GLN A 176 14.50 -14.45 -1.89
CA GLN A 176 14.67 -15.56 -2.85
C GLN A 176 14.89 -16.92 -2.18
N VAL A 177 15.07 -16.95 -0.86
CA VAL A 177 15.11 -18.18 -0.04
C VAL A 177 13.69 -18.66 0.26
#